data_AF-A0A968HZP0-F1
#
_entry.id   AF-A0A968HZP0-F1
#
_cell.length_a   1.000
_cell.length_b   1.000
_cell.length_c   1.000
_cell.angle_alpha   90.00
_cell.angle_beta   90.00
_cell.angle_gamma   90.00
#
_symmetry.space_group_name_H-M   'P 1'
#
loop_
_entity.id
_entity.type
_entity.pdbx_description
1 polymer ?
#
loop_
_entity_poly.entity_id
_entity_poly.type
_entity_poly.pdbx_seq_one_letter_code
_entity_poly.pdbx_strand_id
1 'polypeptide(L)' 'MDSIPYTKKERQTMNFLWLLLGVIYLGGGWRFWVGFPQTNFTQSRLLLTALWPFLLVNKPYRQNFMKALKG' A
#
# COMPACT_ATOMS: atom_id res chain seq x y z
N MET A 1 -8.74 23.97 31.30
CA MET A 1 -8.55 22.50 31.35
C MET A 1 -7.66 22.14 30.17
N ASP A 2 -6.35 22.23 30.37
CA ASP A 2 -5.40 21.88 29.32
C ASP A 2 -5.42 20.38 29.11
N SER A 3 -5.55 19.98 27.85
CA SER A 3 -5.58 18.57 27.47
C SER A 3 -4.27 17.89 27.90
N ILE A 4 -4.43 16.79 28.62
CA ILE A 4 -3.34 16.03 29.24
C ILE A 4 -2.28 15.67 28.16
N PRO A 5 -0.97 15.89 28.41
CA PRO A 5 0.09 15.79 27.40
C PRO A 5 0.16 14.44 26.66
N TYR A 6 -0.35 13.36 27.25
CA TYR A 6 -0.45 12.05 26.62
C TYR A 6 -1.27 12.05 25.33
N THR A 7 -2.38 12.80 25.28
CA THR A 7 -3.27 12.85 24.11
C THR A 7 -2.62 13.50 22.88
N LYS A 8 -1.71 14.46 23.08
CA LYS A 8 -1.01 15.12 21.96
C LYS A 8 0.04 14.20 21.34
N LYS A 9 0.80 13.47 22.16
CA LYS A 9 1.79 12.49 21.71
C LYS A 9 1.13 11.32 20.99
N GLU A 10 0.04 10.77 21.54
CA GLU A 10 -0.73 9.71 20.89
C GLU A 10 -1.30 10.16 19.54
N ARG A 11 -1.91 11.35 19.49
CA ARG A 11 -2.42 11.92 18.22
C ARG A 11 -1.32 12.08 17.17
N GLN A 12 -0.13 12.53 17.56
CA GLN A 12 0.99 12.65 16.64
C GLN A 12 1.48 11.28 16.13
N THR A 13 1.55 10.27 17.01
CA THR A 13 1.87 8.88 16.62
C THR A 13 0.83 8.33 15.64
N MET A 14 -0.46 8.55 15.89
CA MET A 14 -1.53 8.11 14.99
C MET A 14 -1.44 8.82 13.63
N ASN A 15 -1.18 10.12 13.61
CA ASN A 15 -1.01 10.87 12.36
C ASN A 15 0.16 10.33 11.54
N PHE A 16 1.29 10.02 12.17
CA PHE A 16 2.44 9.44 11.49
C PHE A 16 2.14 8.05 10.93
N LEU A 17 1.42 7.22 11.70
CA LEU A 17 0.98 5.90 11.24
C LEU A 17 0.07 6.00 10.01
N TRP A 18 -0.91 6.92 10.02
CA TRP A 18 -1.78 7.15 8.87
C TRP A 18 -1.02 7.64 7.64
N LEU A 19 -0.06 8.55 7.82
CA LEU A 19 0.80 9.02 6.73
C LEU A 19 1.62 7.87 6.14
N LEU A 20 2.23 7.04 6.99
CA LEU A 20 3.01 5.88 6.55
C LEU A 20 2.15 4.89 5.76
N LEU A 21 0.95 4.56 6.27
CA LEU A 21 -0.01 3.70 5.58
C LEU A 21 -0.43 4.27 4.23
N GLY A 22 -0.67 5.58 4.15
CA GLY A 22 -1.01 6.28 2.91
C GLY A 22 0.11 6.21 1.87
N VAL A 23 1.36 6.44 2.29
CA VAL A 23 2.54 6.34 1.40
C VAL A 23 2.70 4.91 0.88
N ILE A 24 2.53 3.89 1.74
CA ILE A 24 2.59 2.49 1.32
C ILE A 24 1.47 2.18 0.33
N TYR A 25 0.22 2.58 0.63
CA TYR A 25 -0.95 2.35 -0.22
C TYR A 25 -0.79 2.95 -1.61
N LEU A 26 -0.43 4.23 -1.67
CA LEU A 26 -0.25 4.97 -2.93
C LEU A 26 0.99 4.50 -3.68
N GLY A 27 2.09 4.21 -2.98
CA GLY A 27 3.33 3.72 -3.58
C GLY A 27 3.18 2.34 -4.22
N GLY A 28 2.50 1.40 -3.52
CA GLY A 28 2.16 0.09 -4.07
C GLY A 28 1.21 0.19 -5.27
N GLY A 29 0.20 1.07 -5.17
CA GLY A 29 -0.75 1.35 -6.24
C GLY A 29 -0.11 1.94 -7.50
N TRP A 30 0.77 2.94 -7.35
CA TRP A 30 1.42 3.64 -8.47
C TRP A 30 2.26 2.71 -9.36
N ARG A 31 2.88 1.67 -8.76
CA ARG A 31 3.63 0.65 -9.51
C ARG A 31 2.80 -0.08 -10.55
N PHE A 32 1.49 -0.26 -10.33
CA PHE A 32 0.60 -0.86 -11.32
C PHE A 32 0.44 0.01 -12.57
N TRP A 33 0.56 1.34 -12.46
CA TRP A 33 0.39 2.29 -13.56
C TRP A 33 1.64 2.47 -14.40
N VAL A 34 2.82 2.50 -13.76
CA VAL A 34 4.14 2.48 -14.42
C VAL A 34 4.33 1.23 -15.29
N GLY A 35 3.60 0.16 -14.95
CA GLY A 35 3.57 -1.08 -15.71
C GLY A 35 4.60 -2.08 -15.19
N PHE A 36 4.24 -3.35 -15.27
CA PHE A 36 5.12 -4.46 -14.94
C PHE A 36 5.50 -5.13 -16.27
N PRO A 37 6.75 -4.96 -16.74
CA PRO A 37 7.19 -5.47 -18.04
C PRO A 37 7.02 -6.99 -18.21
N GLN A 38 6.84 -7.72 -17.09
CA GLN A 38 6.87 -9.18 -17.05
C GLN A 38 5.53 -9.87 -16.67
N THR A 39 4.40 -9.15 -16.58
CA THR A 39 3.14 -9.77 -16.12
C THR A 39 1.89 -9.28 -16.85
N ASN A 40 0.95 -10.19 -17.10
CA ASN A 40 -0.32 -9.95 -17.79
C ASN A 40 -1.37 -9.24 -16.88
N PHE A 41 -0.92 -8.32 -16.00
CA PHE A 41 -1.77 -7.55 -15.09
C PHE A 41 -2.57 -6.44 -15.80
N THR A 42 -2.42 -6.33 -17.12
CA THR A 42 -3.01 -5.28 -17.96
C THR A 42 -4.54 -5.30 -17.93
N GLN A 43 -5.17 -6.47 -17.77
CA GLN A 43 -6.64 -6.60 -17.80
C GLN A 43 -7.32 -6.14 -16.50
N SER A 44 -6.63 -6.20 -15.35
CA SER A 44 -7.22 -5.94 -14.03
C SER A 44 -6.53 -4.82 -13.26
N ARG A 45 -5.78 -3.94 -13.94
CA ARG A 45 -4.96 -2.88 -13.32
C ARG A 45 -5.72 -2.05 -12.27
N LEU A 46 -6.97 -1.69 -12.53
CA LEU A 46 -7.83 -0.95 -11.59
C LEU A 46 -8.15 -1.75 -10.33
N LEU A 47 -8.60 -3.00 -10.49
CA LEU A 47 -8.90 -3.93 -9.39
C LEU A 47 -7.67 -4.20 -8.54
N LEU A 48 -6.53 -4.41 -9.19
CA LEU A 48 -5.25 -4.65 -8.53
C LEU A 48 -4.80 -3.40 -7.78
N THR A 49 -4.89 -2.21 -8.35
CA THR A 49 -4.52 -0.95 -7.67
C THR A 49 -5.39 -0.69 -6.45
N ALA A 50 -6.69 -0.96 -6.51
CA ALA A 50 -7.59 -0.71 -5.39
C ALA A 50 -7.43 -1.75 -4.26
N LEU A 51 -7.27 -3.03 -4.63
CA LEU A 51 -7.31 -4.15 -3.70
C LEU A 51 -5.93 -4.77 -3.42
N TRP A 52 -4.82 -4.18 -3.88
CA TRP A 52 -3.49 -4.78 -3.74
C TRP A 52 -3.14 -5.23 -2.31
N PRO A 53 -3.47 -4.49 -1.22
CA PRO A 53 -3.10 -4.93 0.13
C PRO A 53 -3.91 -6.17 0.54
N PHE A 54 -5.19 -6.23 0.12
CA PHE A 54 -6.06 -7.37 0.37
C PHE A 54 -5.59 -8.60 -0.40
N LEU A 55 -5.12 -8.41 -1.63
CA LEU A 55 -4.62 -9.51 -2.47
C LEU A 55 -3.31 -10.12 -1.94
N LEU A 56 -2.57 -9.47 -1.03
CA LEU A 56 -1.36 -10.04 -0.40
C LEU A 56 -1.61 -11.34 0.38
N VAL A 57 -2.86 -11.62 0.75
CA VAL A 57 -3.26 -12.90 1.38
C VAL A 57 -3.18 -14.06 0.39
N ASN A 58 -3.33 -13.78 -0.92
CA ASN A 58 -3.26 -14.77 -1.97
C ASN A 58 -1.79 -15.04 -2.33
N LYS A 59 -1.32 -16.28 -2.08
CA LYS A 59 0.08 -16.67 -2.28
C LYS A 59 0.57 -16.48 -3.73
N PRO A 60 -0.15 -16.96 -4.78
CA PRO A 60 0.19 -16.67 -6.17
C PRO A 60 0.31 -15.18 -6.48
N TYR A 61 -0.67 -14.37 -6.03
CA TYR A 61 -0.65 -12.93 -6.22
C TYR A 61 0.58 -12.31 -5.58
N ARG A 62 0.85 -12.63 -4.31
CA ARG A 62 1.99 -12.09 -3.57
C ARG A 62 3.32 -12.43 -4.25
N GLN A 63 3.49 -13.64 -4.74
CA GLN A 63 4.70 -14.04 -5.46
C GLN A 63 4.89 -13.23 -6.74
N ASN A 64 3.83 -13.05 -7.53
CA ASN A 64 3.89 -12.25 -8.75
C ASN A 64 4.13 -10.77 -8.44
N PHE A 65 3.46 -10.21 -7.43
CA PHE A 65 3.65 -8.83 -6.99
C PHE A 65 5.08 -8.59 -6.49
N MET A 66 5.64 -9.49 -5.68
CA MET A 66 7.03 -9.37 -5.20
C MET A 66 8.06 -9.51 -6.31
N LYS A 67 7.83 -10.37 -7.31
CA LYS A 67 8.67 -10.41 -8.52
C LYS A 67 8.60 -9.08 -9.26
N ALA A 68 7.40 -8.54 -9.42
CA ALA A 68 7.15 -7.28 -10.11
C ALA A 68 7.76 -6.06 -9.38
N LEU A 69 7.91 -6.11 -8.05
CA LEU A 69 8.65 -5.12 -7.26
C LEU A 69 10.17 -5.22 -7.39
N LYS A 70 10.71 -6.42 -7.67
CA LYS A 70 12.16 -6.67 -7.76
C LYS A 70 12.73 -6.34 -9.14
N GLY A 71 11.90 -6.31 -10.19
CA GLY A 71 12.33 -6.12 -11.58
C GLY A 71 12.50 -7.45 -12.29
#